data_AF-A0A3R7DVD3-F1
#
_entry.id   AF-A0A3R7DVD3-F1
#
_cell.length_a   1.000
_cell.length_b   1.000
_cell.length_c   1.000
_cell.angle_alpha   90.00
_cell.angle_beta   90.00
_cell.angle_gamma   90.00
#
_symmetry.space_group_name_H-M   'P 1'
#
loop_
_entity.id
_entity.type
_entity.pdbx_description
1 polymer ?
#
loop_
_entity_poly.entity_id
_entity_poly.type
_entity_poly.pdbx_seq_one_letter_code
_entity_poly.pdbx_strand_id
1 'polypeptide(L)'
;MNDRSPATWQWYSRQGTTCTENRDACGIFQSAAYTFSVVVDASPRGERGIQFNTCWITTVLDRMSPELPSVASVLSALHEGQKHLRTERFFAEKASYAAFLFPREAKDGYRLSTASATTISANAT
;
A
#
# COMPACT_ATOMS: atom_id res chain seq x y z
N MET A 1 3.57 1.10 -32.17
CA MET A 1 4.32 0.52 -31.04
C MET A 1 4.66 1.66 -30.11
N ASN A 2 4.04 1.72 -28.91
CA ASN A 2 4.32 2.78 -27.94
C ASN A 2 5.63 2.47 -27.23
N ASP A 3 6.64 3.29 -27.51
CA ASP A 3 8.01 3.24 -27.00
C ASP A 3 8.11 3.82 -25.58
N ARG A 4 7.28 3.32 -24.66
CA ARG A 4 7.35 3.74 -23.26
C ARG A 4 8.38 2.87 -22.55
N SER A 5 9.53 3.46 -22.25
CA SER A 5 10.52 2.89 -21.34
C SER A 5 9.82 2.34 -20.10
N PRO A 6 10.18 1.13 -19.62
CA PRO A 6 9.58 0.56 -18.43
C PRO A 6 9.77 1.54 -17.26
N ALA A 7 8.68 1.86 -16.57
CA ALA A 7 8.77 2.70 -15.38
C ALA A 7 9.71 2.03 -14.36
N THR A 8 10.74 2.77 -13.94
CA THR A 8 11.67 2.32 -12.91
C THR A 8 11.22 2.92 -11.59
N TRP A 9 10.95 2.06 -10.60
CA TRP A 9 10.52 2.47 -9.28
C TRP A 9 11.67 2.36 -8.30
N GLN A 10 11.84 3.38 -7.46
CA GLN A 10 12.81 3.37 -6.37
C GLN A 10 12.09 3.72 -5.07
N TRP A 11 12.37 2.94 -4.03
CA TRP A 11 11.94 3.22 -2.67
C TRP A 11 13.16 3.51 -1.81
N TYR A 12 13.05 4.52 -0.95
CA TYR A 12 14.05 4.84 0.05
C TYR A 12 13.33 5.22 1.34
N SER A 13 13.70 4.58 2.45
CA SER A 13 13.24 4.96 3.78
C SER A 13 14.40 4.87 4.78
N ARG A 14 14.31 5.69 5.82
CA ARG A 14 15.32 5.86 6.84
C ARG A 14 14.67 5.83 8.22
N GLN A 15 15.27 5.07 9.13
CA GLN A 15 14.90 5.08 10.54
C GLN A 15 15.00 6.50 11.13
N GLY A 16 13.91 6.96 11.77
CA GLY A 16 13.91 8.18 12.55
C GLY A 16 14.87 8.10 13.73
N THR A 17 15.55 9.21 14.06
CA THR A 17 16.59 9.25 15.10
C THR A 17 16.07 8.92 16.51
N THR A 18 14.77 9.08 16.75
CA THR A 18 14.09 8.78 18.02
C THR A 18 13.40 7.41 18.03
N CYS A 19 13.46 6.67 16.92
CA CYS A 19 12.85 5.35 16.78
C CYS A 19 13.89 4.26 17.01
N THR A 20 13.47 3.12 17.56
CA THR A 20 14.34 1.96 17.78
C THR A 20 14.56 1.13 16.51
N GLU A 21 13.65 1.21 15.54
CA GLU A 21 13.71 0.52 14.26
C GLU A 21 12.98 1.33 13.18
N ASN A 22 13.26 1.05 11.91
CA ASN A 22 12.45 1.57 10.79
C ASN A 22 11.22 0.69 10.59
N ARG A 23 10.03 1.26 10.81
CA ARG A 23 8.75 0.57 10.63
C ARG A 23 8.05 0.95 9.34
N ASP A 24 8.68 1.71 8.45
CA ASP A 24 8.11 2.00 7.14
C ASP A 24 8.20 0.76 6.24
N ALA A 25 7.19 0.58 5.39
CA ALA A 25 7.21 -0.45 4.36
C ALA A 25 6.62 0.06 3.05
N CYS A 26 7.07 -0.53 1.95
CA CYS A 26 6.57 -0.23 0.61
C CYS A 26 6.28 -1.54 -0.13
N GLY A 27 5.17 -1.57 -0.86
CA GLY A 27 4.77 -2.67 -1.73
C GLY A 27 4.45 -2.16 -3.12
N ILE A 28 4.86 -2.91 -4.16
CA ILE A 28 4.60 -2.58 -5.56
C ILE A 28 4.07 -3.83 -6.27
N PHE A 29 2.95 -3.67 -6.97
CA PHE A 29 2.46 -4.60 -7.96
C PHE A 29 2.54 -3.95 -9.34
N GLN A 30 3.06 -4.67 -10.34
CA GLN A 30 3.20 -4.16 -11.69
C GLN A 30 2.68 -5.15 -12.72
N SER A 31 1.86 -4.65 -13.63
CA SER A 31 1.41 -5.37 -14.82
C SER A 31 1.62 -4.51 -16.08
N ALA A 32 1.23 -5.06 -17.23
CA ALA A 32 1.17 -4.31 -18.48
C ALA A 32 0.06 -3.24 -18.47
N ALA A 33 -0.98 -3.40 -17.63
CA ALA A 33 -2.11 -2.49 -17.59
C ALA A 33 -1.94 -1.34 -16.58
N TYR A 34 -1.19 -1.55 -15.48
CA TYR A 34 -1.01 -0.53 -14.45
C TYR A 34 0.20 -0.80 -13.53
N THR A 35 0.51 0.20 -12.69
CA THR A 35 1.28 0.00 -11.47
C THR A 35 0.43 0.36 -10.27
N PHE A 36 0.42 -0.52 -9.26
CA PHE A 36 -0.08 -0.20 -7.93
C PHE A 36 1.08 -0.14 -6.95
N SER A 37 1.12 0.89 -6.13
CA SER A 37 2.10 1.00 -5.05
C SER A 37 1.42 1.39 -3.75
N VAL A 38 2.00 0.97 -2.63
CA VAL A 38 1.53 1.36 -1.31
C VAL A 38 2.72 1.59 -0.41
N VAL A 39 2.68 2.69 0.34
CA VAL A 39 3.62 3.00 1.41
C VAL A 39 2.87 3.02 2.73
N VAL A 40 3.49 2.45 3.75
CA VAL A 40 2.88 2.23 5.07
C VAL A 40 3.85 2.72 6.13
N ASP A 41 3.35 3.49 7.08
CA ASP A 41 4.06 3.96 8.26
C ASP A 41 3.38 3.35 9.49
N ALA A 42 4.04 2.35 10.08
CA ALA A 42 3.54 1.70 11.29
C ALA A 42 3.97 2.45 12.55
N SER A 43 2.98 2.75 13.39
CA SER A 43 3.17 3.46 14.64
C SER A 43 4.12 2.70 15.59
N PRO A 44 4.71 3.40 16.58
CA PRO A 44 5.48 2.75 17.64
C PRO A 44 4.67 1.82 18.56
N ARG A 45 3.33 1.79 18.44
CA ARG A 45 2.48 0.94 19.27
C ARG A 45 2.52 -0.51 18.77
N GLY A 46 2.70 -1.44 19.71
CA GLY A 46 2.93 -2.85 19.40
C GLY A 46 4.40 -3.15 19.10
N GLU A 47 4.80 -4.39 19.34
CA GLU A 47 6.19 -4.84 19.18
C GLU A 47 6.44 -5.41 17.77
N ARG A 48 5.38 -5.66 17.00
CA ARG A 48 5.44 -6.40 15.73
C ARG A 48 5.24 -5.51 14.50
N GLY A 49 5.59 -4.22 14.57
CA GLY A 49 5.31 -3.23 13.52
C GLY A 49 5.81 -3.62 12.12
N ILE A 50 7.02 -4.18 12.02
CA ILE A 50 7.57 -4.66 10.74
C ILE A 50 6.74 -5.84 10.20
N GLN A 51 6.49 -6.86 11.03
CA GLN A 51 5.74 -8.06 10.66
C GLN A 51 4.29 -7.72 10.27
N PHE A 52 3.69 -6.79 10.99
CA PHE A 52 2.36 -6.22 10.71
C PHE A 52 2.33 -5.61 9.31
N ASN A 53 3.30 -4.76 8.98
CA ASN A 53 3.35 -4.10 7.67
C ASN A 53 3.58 -5.10 6.54
N THR A 54 4.51 -6.04 6.70
CA THR A 54 4.75 -7.10 5.72
C THR A 54 3.48 -7.93 5.50
N CYS A 55 2.82 -8.38 6.57
CA CYS A 55 1.58 -9.17 6.48
C CYS A 55 0.49 -8.41 5.72
N TRP A 56 0.25 -7.15 6.07
CA TRP A 56 -0.76 -6.34 5.41
C TRP A 56 -0.45 -6.11 3.93
N ILE A 57 0.77 -5.70 3.60
CA ILE A 57 1.20 -5.44 2.21
C ILE A 57 1.07 -6.71 1.38
N THR A 58 1.61 -7.85 1.82
CA THR A 58 1.50 -9.12 1.08
C THR A 58 0.04 -9.47 0.82
N THR A 59 -0.82 -9.36 1.83
CA THR A 59 -2.26 -9.64 1.69
C THR A 59 -2.94 -8.75 0.64
N VAL A 60 -2.57 -7.46 0.58
CA VAL A 60 -3.10 -6.52 -0.42
C VAL A 60 -2.56 -6.85 -1.81
N LEU A 61 -1.26 -7.09 -1.96
CA LEU A 61 -0.62 -7.35 -3.26
C LEU A 61 -1.09 -8.69 -3.85
N ASP A 62 -1.31 -9.73 -3.04
CA ASP A 62 -1.82 -11.03 -3.49
C ASP A 62 -3.25 -10.96 -4.08
N ARG A 63 -3.97 -9.87 -3.83
CA ARG A 63 -5.32 -9.61 -4.37
C ARG A 63 -5.32 -8.75 -5.62
N MET A 64 -4.16 -8.25 -6.05
CA MET A 64 -4.03 -7.52 -7.29
C MET A 64 -4.03 -8.50 -8.47
N SER A 65 -4.74 -8.15 -9.55
CA SER A 65 -4.76 -8.95 -10.78
C SER A 65 -4.00 -8.23 -11.90
N PRO A 66 -3.58 -8.94 -12.96
CA PRO A 66 -2.92 -8.28 -14.09
C PRO A 66 -3.79 -7.26 -14.82
N GLU A 67 -5.12 -7.44 -14.83
CA GLU A 67 -6.06 -6.48 -15.42
C GLU A 67 -6.21 -5.22 -14.57
N LEU A 68 -6.45 -4.07 -15.20
CA LEU A 68 -6.67 -2.81 -14.47
C LEU A 68 -7.86 -2.94 -13.50
N PRO A 69 -7.64 -2.85 -12.17
CA PRO A 69 -8.73 -2.94 -11.21
C PRO A 69 -9.55 -1.65 -11.19
N SER A 70 -10.82 -1.78 -10.81
CA SER A 70 -11.60 -0.62 -10.41
C SER A 70 -11.09 -0.05 -9.08
N VAL A 71 -11.33 1.23 -8.82
CA VAL A 71 -11.03 1.85 -7.51
C VAL A 71 -11.72 1.09 -6.36
N ALA A 72 -12.95 0.61 -6.58
CA ALA A 72 -13.68 -0.19 -5.59
C ALA A 72 -13.00 -1.53 -5.29
N SER A 73 -12.44 -2.19 -6.31
CA SER A 73 -11.67 -3.43 -6.15
C SER A 73 -10.40 -3.19 -5.33
N VAL A 74 -9.69 -2.08 -5.58
CA VAL A 74 -8.51 -1.69 -4.78
C VAL A 74 -8.90 -1.42 -3.33
N LEU A 75 -9.98 -0.66 -3.10
CA LEU A 75 -10.51 -0.43 -1.75
C LEU A 75 -10.87 -1.73 -1.03
N SER A 76 -11.49 -2.68 -1.74
CA SER A 76 -11.80 -3.99 -1.19
C SER A 76 -10.54 -4.75 -0.79
N ALA A 77 -9.48 -4.72 -1.61
CA ALA A 77 -8.21 -5.37 -1.26
C ALA A 77 -7.57 -4.76 -0.01
N LEU A 78 -7.58 -3.42 0.11
CA LEU A 78 -7.08 -2.70 1.30
C LEU A 78 -7.86 -3.08 2.56
N HIS A 79 -9.20 -3.14 2.47
CA HIS A 79 -10.06 -3.55 3.58
C HIS A 79 -9.88 -5.01 3.97
N GLU A 80 -9.72 -5.91 3.00
CA GLU A 80 -9.46 -7.33 3.29
C GLU A 80 -8.09 -7.52 3.96
N GLY A 81 -7.07 -6.77 3.54
CA GLY A 81 -5.80 -6.68 4.27
C GLY A 81 -6.02 -6.28 5.74
N GLN A 82 -6.83 -5.25 5.99
CA GLN A 82 -7.13 -4.81 7.37
C GLN A 82 -7.89 -5.86 8.19
N LYS A 83 -8.80 -6.61 7.57
CA LYS A 83 -9.51 -7.71 8.25
C LYS A 83 -8.56 -8.86 8.56
N HIS A 84 -7.67 -9.21 7.65
CA HIS A 84 -6.71 -10.29 7.84
C HIS A 84 -5.77 -10.03 9.03
N LEU A 85 -5.33 -8.78 9.23
CA LEU A 85 -4.53 -8.38 10.40
C LEU A 85 -5.19 -8.73 11.75
N ARG A 86 -6.51 -8.63 11.85
CA ARG A 86 -7.25 -9.02 13.06
C ARG A 86 -7.23 -10.54 13.27
N THR A 87 -7.23 -11.31 12.18
CA THR A 87 -7.12 -12.78 12.22
C THR A 87 -5.72 -13.20 12.68
N GLU A 88 -4.68 -12.49 12.22
CA GLU A 88 -3.27 -12.66 12.63
C GLU A 88 -2.92 -12.05 14.00
N ARG A 89 -3.95 -11.58 14.73
CA ARG A 89 -3.88 -11.08 16.11
C ARG A 89 -2.97 -9.87 16.30
N PHE A 90 -2.84 -9.02 15.28
CA PHE A 90 -2.15 -7.73 15.39
C PHE A 90 -3.05 -6.65 16.00
N PHE A 91 -3.46 -6.82 17.25
CA PHE A 91 -4.44 -5.93 17.89
C PHE A 91 -3.82 -4.64 18.44
N ALA A 92 -2.52 -4.66 18.74
CA ALA A 92 -1.81 -3.52 19.34
C ALA A 92 -1.22 -2.58 18.27
N GLU A 93 -0.98 -3.13 17.08
CA GLU A 93 -0.35 -2.47 15.95
C GLU A 93 -1.33 -1.53 15.25
N LYS A 94 -0.79 -0.41 14.78
CA LYS A 94 -1.51 0.59 13.98
C LYS A 94 -0.57 1.14 12.93
N ALA A 95 -1.11 1.51 11.78
CA ALA A 95 -0.36 2.21 10.74
C ALA A 95 -1.23 3.21 9.99
N SER A 96 -0.55 4.14 9.33
CA SER A 96 -1.11 4.96 8.26
C SER A 96 -0.57 4.45 6.92
N TYR A 97 -1.29 4.71 5.83
CA TYR A 97 -0.80 4.33 4.49
C TYR A 97 -1.24 5.32 3.42
N ALA A 98 -0.47 5.34 2.33
CA ALA A 98 -0.85 5.92 1.06
C ALA A 98 -0.64 4.89 -0.06
N ALA A 99 -1.71 4.61 -0.80
CA ALA A 99 -1.73 3.72 -1.94
C ALA A 99 -1.98 4.53 -3.22
N PHE A 100 -1.38 4.10 -4.32
CA PHE A 100 -1.44 4.74 -5.61
C PHE A 100 -1.74 3.71 -6.68
N LEU A 101 -2.68 4.05 -7.58
CA LEU A 101 -3.00 3.27 -8.76
C LEU A 101 -2.70 4.13 -9.99
N PHE A 102 -1.76 3.67 -10.81
CA PHE A 102 -1.33 4.33 -12.04
C PHE A 102 -1.66 3.46 -13.26
N PRO A 103 -2.82 3.64 -13.90
CA PRO A 103 -3.12 2.98 -15.16
C PRO A 103 -2.12 3.41 -16.23
N ARG A 104 -1.65 2.47 -17.06
CA ARG A 104 -0.67 2.80 -18.12
C ARG A 104 -1.28 3.69 -19.19
N GLU A 105 -2.54 3.45 -19.58
CA GLU A 105 -3.17 4.18 -20.68
C GLU A 105 -3.89 5.48 -20.23
N ALA A 106 -3.96 5.75 -18.92
CA ALA A 106 -4.56 6.97 -18.39
C ALA A 106 -3.51 8.07 -18.18
N LYS A 107 -3.95 9.33 -18.23
CA LYS A 107 -3.14 10.48 -17.81
C LYS A 107 -3.19 10.73 -16.30
N ASP A 108 -4.24 10.23 -15.66
CA ASP A 108 -4.54 10.48 -14.25
C ASP A 108 -4.26 9.22 -13.42
N GLY A 109 -3.78 9.44 -12.20
CA GLY A 109 -3.62 8.40 -11.18
C GLY A 109 -4.70 8.50 -10.11
N TYR A 110 -4.86 7.44 -9.32
CA TYR A 110 -5.70 7.47 -8.12
C TYR A 110 -4.82 7.35 -6.89
N ARG A 111 -5.05 8.22 -5.91
CA ARG A 111 -4.45 8.12 -4.58
C ARG A 111 -5.51 7.73 -3.56
N LEU A 112 -5.23 6.70 -2.77
CA LEU A 112 -6.05 6.24 -1.65
C LEU A 112 -5.23 6.27 -0.37
N SER A 113 -5.64 7.02 0.64
CA SER A 113 -4.85 7.17 1.86
C SER A 113 -5.69 7.08 3.13
N THR A 114 -5.08 6.63 4.22
CA THR A 114 -5.63 6.75 5.57
C THR A 114 -4.56 7.28 6.52
N ALA A 115 -4.89 8.32 7.30
CA ALA A 115 -3.97 8.95 8.25
C ALA A 115 -4.10 8.41 9.68
N SER A 116 -5.19 7.70 9.99
CA SER A 116 -5.49 7.07 11.27
C SER A 116 -6.93 6.57 11.16
N ALA A 117 -7.14 5.26 11.35
CA ALA A 117 -8.41 4.53 11.31
C ALA A 117 -9.68 5.36 10.97
N THR A 118 -10.25 5.09 9.78
CA THR A 118 -11.70 5.02 9.44
C THR A 118 -12.11 5.78 8.17
N THR A 119 -11.27 6.62 7.56
CA THR A 119 -11.65 7.25 6.27
C THR A 119 -10.59 7.01 5.21
N ILE A 120 -10.99 6.33 4.14
CA ILE A 120 -10.24 6.27 2.88
C ILE A 120 -10.84 7.33 1.96
N SER A 121 -10.05 8.30 1.56
CA SER A 121 -10.40 9.23 0.48
C SER A 121 -9.70 8.81 -0.81
N ALA A 122 -10.44 8.80 -1.92
CA ALA A 122 -9.89 8.60 -3.25
C ALA A 122 -9.92 9.95 -3.98
N ASN A 123 -8.76 10.48 -4.31
CA ASN A 123 -8.64 11.68 -5.15
C ASN A 123 -7.90 11.29 -6.44
N ALA A 124 -8.40 11.76 -7.58
CA ALA A 124 -7.65 11.73 -8.82
C ALA A 124 -6.50 12.75 -8.72
N THR A 125 -5.31 12.34 -9.12
CA THR A 125 -4.09 13.18 -9.16
C THR A 125 -3.65 13.38 -10.59
#